data_AF-I4EX67-F1
#
_entry.id   AF-I4EX67-F1
#
_cell.length_a   1.000
_cell.length_b   1.000
_cell.length_c   1.000
_cell.angle_alpha   90.00
_cell.angle_beta   90.00
_cell.angle_gamma   90.00
#
_symmetry.space_group_name_H-M   'P 1'
#
loop_
_entity.id
_entity.type
_entity.pdbx_description
1 polymer ?
#
loop_
_entity_poly.entity_id
_entity_poly.type
_entity_poly.pdbx_seq_one_letter_code
_entity_poly.pdbx_strand_id
1 'polypeptide(L)'
;MLVVDWTESVAMRLAGLALDPRGRLTDDLVTPIAVRGAIAVEMVLRDRLTDVADSVELDASPTHFAPADRWVTDWVGAGGTLRDALVRPGVDQYDLRDEHLRLGSWTERPRRWVGRQPYVDHRSERTARDEELPQRVASLRDPRDAALLCIAWPLGLLGMPRTFPEDEQLATTGPARWVVELTVDLVHRARIGWFLGAADTVGPG
;
A
#
# COMPACT_ATOMS: atom_id res chain seq x y z
N MET A 1 -21.13 -3.64 18.67
CA MET A 1 -20.45 -3.14 17.46
C MET A 1 -18.99 -3.57 17.58
N LEU A 2 -18.58 -4.60 16.86
CA LEU A 2 -17.18 -5.03 16.86
C LEU A 2 -16.40 -4.00 16.06
N VAL A 3 -15.47 -3.30 16.69
CA VAL A 3 -14.53 -2.42 15.98
C VAL A 3 -13.69 -3.32 15.08
N VAL A 4 -13.79 -3.11 13.76
CA VAL A 4 -13.00 -3.87 12.79
C VAL A 4 -11.53 -3.48 12.98
N ASP A 5 -10.69 -4.47 13.25
CA ASP A 5 -9.25 -4.24 13.43
C ASP A 5 -8.56 -4.08 12.07
N TRP A 6 -7.88 -2.94 11.90
CA TRP A 6 -7.08 -2.60 10.71
C TRP A 6 -5.58 -2.74 10.95
N THR A 7 -5.16 -3.12 12.15
CA THR A 7 -3.73 -3.10 12.50
C THR A 7 -2.91 -4.16 11.74
N GLU A 8 -3.56 -5.24 11.29
CA GLU A 8 -2.98 -6.27 10.42
C GLU A 8 -3.32 -6.08 8.93
N SER A 9 -3.88 -4.93 8.55
CA SER A 9 -4.19 -4.64 7.16
C SER A 9 -2.93 -4.53 6.29
N VAL A 10 -3.04 -4.90 5.02
CA VAL A 10 -1.98 -4.76 4.00
C VAL A 10 -1.45 -3.33 3.96
N ALA A 11 -2.33 -2.32 4.07
CA ALA A 11 -1.91 -0.91 4.07
C ALA A 11 -1.01 -0.57 5.27
N MET A 12 -1.39 -0.96 6.48
CA MET A 12 -0.59 -0.73 7.70
C MET A 12 0.73 -1.51 7.68
N ARG A 13 0.73 -2.72 7.12
CA ARG A 13 1.96 -3.51 6.96
C ARG A 13 2.89 -2.89 5.90
N LEU A 14 2.34 -2.40 4.80
CA LEU A 14 3.08 -1.71 3.74
C LEU A 14 3.80 -0.45 4.27
N ALA A 15 3.15 0.33 5.14
CA ALA A 15 3.77 1.49 5.76
C ALA A 15 4.96 1.10 6.68
N GLY A 16 4.87 -0.05 7.37
CA GLY A 16 5.99 -0.66 8.09
C GLY A 16 7.20 -0.90 7.20
N LEU A 17 7.00 -1.57 6.07
CA LEU A 17 8.04 -1.85 5.07
C LEU A 17 8.61 -0.57 4.41
N ALA A 18 7.87 0.53 4.44
CA ALA A 18 8.30 1.82 3.89
C ALA A 18 9.21 2.62 4.83
N LEU A 19 9.54 2.11 6.02
CA LEU A 19 10.54 2.70 6.91
C LEU A 19 11.96 2.29 6.49
N ASP A 20 12.84 3.27 6.34
CA ASP A 20 14.27 3.02 6.18
C ASP A 20 14.89 2.48 7.51
N PRO A 21 16.15 2.00 7.50
CA PRO A 21 16.81 1.51 8.73
C PRO A 21 16.96 2.57 9.85
N ARG A 22 16.68 3.85 9.57
CA ARG A 22 16.68 4.94 10.55
C ARG A 22 15.27 5.28 11.03
N GLY A 23 14.26 4.52 10.60
CA GLY A 23 12.85 4.72 10.91
C GLY A 23 12.20 5.86 10.15
N ARG A 24 12.70 6.23 8.97
CA ARG A 24 12.13 7.33 8.17
C ARG A 24 11.33 6.76 7.01
N LEU A 25 10.16 7.33 6.77
CA LEU A 25 9.39 7.03 5.56
C LEU A 25 10.19 7.40 4.29
N THR A 26 10.22 6.47 3.34
CA THR A 26 10.74 6.69 1.99
C THR A 26 9.99 7.82 1.26
N ASP A 27 10.58 8.41 0.22
CA ASP A 27 9.95 9.49 -0.58
C ASP A 27 9.40 9.01 -1.92
N ASP A 28 9.14 7.72 -2.05
CA ASP A 28 8.80 7.20 -3.37
C ASP A 28 7.45 7.77 -3.83
N LEU A 29 7.50 8.53 -4.92
CA LEU A 29 6.35 9.20 -5.54
C LEU A 29 5.27 8.20 -6.00
N VAL A 30 5.62 6.92 -6.10
CA VAL A 30 4.71 5.84 -6.51
C VAL A 30 4.01 5.19 -5.30
N THR A 31 4.53 5.38 -4.08
CA THR A 31 3.93 4.87 -2.83
C THR A 31 2.46 5.27 -2.65
N PRO A 32 2.00 6.49 -2.98
CA PRO A 32 0.59 6.84 -2.83
C PRO A 32 -0.37 5.93 -3.60
N ILE A 33 0.01 5.46 -4.81
CA ILE A 33 -0.80 4.50 -5.58
C ILE A 33 -0.87 3.16 -4.84
N ALA A 34 0.28 2.68 -4.35
CA ALA A 34 0.36 1.43 -3.60
C ALA A 34 -0.43 1.48 -2.28
N VAL A 35 -0.43 2.62 -1.59
CA VAL A 35 -1.23 2.85 -0.38
C VAL A 35 -2.71 2.71 -0.67
N ARG A 36 -3.22 3.41 -1.70
CA ARG A 36 -4.63 3.31 -2.08
C ARG A 36 -4.99 1.91 -2.57
N GLY A 37 -4.09 1.26 -3.31
CA GLY A 37 -4.25 -0.13 -3.74
C GLY A 37 -4.33 -1.11 -2.56
N ALA A 38 -3.47 -0.94 -1.56
CA ALA A 38 -3.48 -1.75 -0.34
C ALA A 38 -4.76 -1.53 0.50
N ILE A 39 -5.29 -0.31 0.54
CA ILE A 39 -6.61 -0.02 1.13
C ILE A 39 -7.71 -0.74 0.34
N ALA A 40 -7.71 -0.65 -0.99
CA ALA A 40 -8.69 -1.30 -1.84
C ALA A 40 -8.69 -2.83 -1.68
N VAL A 41 -7.50 -3.46 -1.60
CA VAL A 41 -7.36 -4.89 -1.29
C VAL A 41 -8.08 -5.24 0.01
N GLU A 42 -7.87 -4.43 1.05
CA GLU A 42 -8.44 -4.67 2.36
C GLU A 42 -9.95 -4.41 2.43
N MET A 43 -10.48 -3.60 1.51
CA MET A 43 -11.92 -3.46 1.29
C MET A 43 -12.50 -4.70 0.62
N VAL A 44 -11.81 -5.29 -0.38
CA VAL A 44 -12.23 -6.56 -0.99
C VAL A 44 -12.23 -7.70 0.03
N LEU A 45 -11.16 -7.84 0.81
CA LEU A 45 -11.03 -8.88 1.84
C LEU A 45 -12.01 -8.72 3.01
N ARG A 46 -12.75 -7.61 3.07
CA ARG A 46 -13.84 -7.36 4.03
C ARG A 46 -15.22 -7.34 3.36
N ASP A 47 -15.32 -7.78 2.11
CA ASP A 47 -16.55 -7.80 1.30
C ASP A 47 -17.19 -6.41 1.15
N ARG A 48 -16.37 -5.36 1.12
CA ARG A 48 -16.81 -3.96 0.98
C ARG A 48 -16.51 -3.37 -0.39
N LEU A 49 -15.72 -4.07 -1.21
CA LEU A 49 -15.42 -3.73 -2.59
C LEU A 49 -15.55 -5.00 -3.42
N THR A 50 -16.41 -4.99 -4.43
CA THR A 50 -16.70 -6.20 -5.22
C THR A 50 -16.72 -5.87 -6.70
N ASP A 51 -16.08 -6.74 -7.49
CA ASP A 51 -16.15 -6.70 -8.94
C ASP A 51 -17.46 -7.37 -9.38
N VAL A 52 -18.30 -6.63 -10.10
CA VAL A 52 -19.58 -7.11 -10.66
C VAL A 52 -19.54 -6.94 -12.18
N ALA A 53 -20.41 -7.66 -12.90
CA ALA A 53 -20.28 -7.97 -14.34
C ALA A 53 -19.88 -6.81 -15.28
N ASP A 54 -20.13 -5.54 -14.93
CA ASP A 54 -19.65 -4.36 -15.66
C ASP A 54 -19.33 -3.14 -14.76
N SER A 55 -19.19 -3.32 -13.44
CA SER A 55 -18.89 -2.21 -12.52
C SER A 55 -18.23 -2.67 -11.22
N VAL A 56 -17.89 -1.72 -10.36
CA VAL A 56 -17.36 -2.01 -9.02
C VAL A 56 -18.37 -1.50 -7.99
N GLU A 57 -18.84 -2.39 -7.13
CA GLU A 57 -19.69 -2.03 -6.00
C GLU A 57 -18.84 -1.73 -4.77
N LEU A 58 -19.15 -0.62 -4.10
CA LEU A 58 -18.45 -0.15 -2.91
C LEU A 58 -19.47 0.10 -1.78
N ASP A 59 -19.31 -0.61 -0.66
CA ASP A 59 -19.99 -0.26 0.58
C ASP A 59 -19.29 0.93 1.23
N ALA A 60 -19.95 2.09 1.16
CA ALA A 60 -19.43 3.37 1.65
C ALA A 60 -19.68 3.63 3.15
N SER A 61 -20.19 2.65 3.91
CA SER A 61 -20.38 2.81 5.36
C SER A 61 -19.04 3.09 6.08
N PRO A 62 -19.02 3.81 7.22
CA PRO A 62 -17.77 4.09 7.92
C PRO A 62 -16.99 2.82 8.31
N THR A 63 -15.70 2.78 7.99
CA THR A 63 -14.75 1.73 8.39
C THR A 63 -14.18 1.96 9.80
N HIS A 64 -14.27 3.19 10.30
CA HIS A 64 -13.54 3.68 11.49
C HIS A 64 -12.00 3.63 11.35
N PHE A 65 -11.53 3.57 10.11
CA PHE A 65 -10.13 3.68 9.73
C PHE A 65 -9.99 4.88 8.80
N ALA A 66 -9.49 5.98 9.36
CA ALA A 66 -9.51 7.29 8.71
C ALA A 66 -8.94 7.31 7.28
N PRO A 67 -7.84 6.58 6.97
CA PRO A 67 -7.33 6.51 5.60
C PRO A 67 -8.33 5.89 4.60
N ALA A 68 -9.03 4.81 4.97
CA ALA A 68 -10.03 4.22 4.07
C ALA A 68 -11.27 5.10 3.96
N ASP A 69 -11.75 5.67 5.07
CA ASP A 69 -12.94 6.54 5.06
C ASP A 69 -12.72 7.79 4.21
N ARG A 70 -11.52 8.39 4.29
CA ARG A 70 -11.12 9.51 3.44
C ARG A 70 -11.04 9.11 1.97
N TRP A 71 -10.37 8.00 1.65
CA TRP A 71 -10.25 7.54 0.27
C TRP A 71 -11.61 7.22 -0.37
N VAL A 72 -12.51 6.55 0.37
CA VAL A 72 -13.88 6.28 -0.05
C VAL A 72 -14.65 7.57 -0.29
N THR A 73 -14.56 8.54 0.62
CA THR A 73 -15.22 9.85 0.47
C THR A 73 -14.72 10.59 -0.77
N ASP A 74 -13.41 10.62 -0.98
CA ASP A 74 -12.78 11.27 -2.13
C ASP A 74 -13.19 10.59 -3.46
N TRP A 75 -13.28 9.26 -3.47
CA TRP A 75 -13.72 8.51 -4.64
C TRP A 75 -15.20 8.76 -4.94
N VAL A 76 -16.10 8.56 -3.97
CA VAL A 76 -17.54 8.74 -4.14
C VAL A 76 -17.88 10.16 -4.58
N GLY A 77 -17.25 11.17 -3.96
CA GLY A 77 -17.52 12.57 -4.28
C GLY A 77 -17.12 12.98 -5.69
N ALA A 78 -16.02 12.45 -6.21
CA ALA A 78 -15.53 12.78 -7.55
C ALA A 78 -16.00 11.80 -8.64
N GLY A 79 -16.49 10.62 -8.25
CA GLY A 79 -16.88 9.54 -9.17
C GLY A 79 -15.71 8.98 -9.97
N GLY A 80 -16.06 8.17 -10.98
CA GLY A 80 -15.12 7.49 -11.87
C GLY A 80 -14.85 6.03 -11.48
N THR A 81 -13.94 5.41 -12.22
CA THR A 81 -13.56 4.00 -12.04
C THR A 81 -12.64 3.81 -10.84
N LEU A 82 -12.45 2.57 -10.37
CA LEU A 82 -11.42 2.26 -9.37
C LEU A 82 -10.03 2.73 -9.84
N ARG A 83 -9.72 2.56 -11.12
CA ARG A 83 -8.46 3.04 -11.70
C ARG A 83 -8.27 4.54 -11.47
N ASP A 84 -9.31 5.34 -11.70
CA ASP A 84 -9.28 6.79 -11.45
C ASP A 84 -9.06 7.09 -9.96
N ALA A 85 -9.72 6.35 -9.07
CA ALA A 85 -9.59 6.49 -7.62
C ALA A 85 -8.18 6.15 -7.09
N LEU A 86 -7.46 5.22 -7.74
CA LEU A 86 -6.11 4.83 -7.35
C LEU A 86 -5.04 5.84 -7.80
N VAL A 87 -5.23 6.48 -8.96
CA VAL A 87 -4.23 7.44 -9.51
C VAL A 87 -4.45 8.88 -9.05
N ARG A 88 -5.68 9.23 -8.63
CA ARG A 88 -5.99 10.58 -8.16
C ARG A 88 -5.19 10.94 -6.89
N PRO A 89 -4.70 12.18 -6.75
CA PRO A 89 -4.13 12.66 -5.50
C PRO A 89 -5.11 12.53 -4.34
N GLY A 90 -4.63 12.21 -3.15
CA GLY A 90 -5.48 11.94 -1.99
C GLY A 90 -4.69 11.25 -0.88
N VAL A 91 -5.26 10.19 -0.32
CA VAL A 91 -4.67 9.39 0.76
C VAL A 91 -3.29 8.84 0.37
N ASP A 92 -2.32 8.95 1.27
CA ASP A 92 -0.94 8.50 1.08
C ASP A 92 -0.32 7.88 2.35
N GLN A 93 0.99 7.64 2.32
CA GLN A 93 1.73 7.02 3.43
C GLN A 93 1.74 7.85 4.73
N TYR A 94 1.50 9.16 4.66
CA TYR A 94 1.42 10.02 5.84
C TYR A 94 0.09 9.87 6.55
N ASP A 95 -0.99 9.55 5.84
CA ASP A 95 -2.25 9.14 6.46
C ASP A 95 -2.07 7.83 7.26
N LEU A 96 -1.32 6.86 6.70
CA LEU A 96 -1.00 5.62 7.40
C LEU A 96 -0.07 5.84 8.59
N ARG A 97 0.90 6.75 8.48
CA ARG A 97 1.73 7.20 9.61
C ARG A 97 0.86 7.72 10.75
N ASP A 98 -0.06 8.62 10.44
CA ASP A 98 -0.92 9.25 11.46
C ASP A 98 -1.75 8.20 12.19
N GLU A 99 -2.22 7.19 11.46
CA GLU A 99 -2.93 6.07 12.02
C GLU A 99 -2.04 5.15 12.87
N HIS A 100 -0.80 4.89 12.43
CA HIS A 100 0.19 4.16 13.22
C HIS A 100 0.51 4.85 14.55
N LEU A 101 0.64 6.18 14.54
CA LEU A 101 0.84 7.02 15.71
C LEU A 101 -0.41 7.01 16.61
N ARG A 102 -1.61 7.15 16.04
CA ARG A 102 -2.88 7.12 16.76
C ARG A 102 -3.08 5.80 17.52
N LEU A 103 -2.70 4.68 16.89
CA LEU A 103 -2.78 3.35 17.49
C LEU A 103 -1.62 3.03 18.44
N GLY A 104 -0.61 3.89 18.54
CA GLY A 104 0.59 3.68 19.35
C GLY A 104 1.53 2.58 18.82
N SER A 105 1.25 2.06 17.62
CA SER A 105 2.15 1.10 16.96
C SER A 105 3.47 1.75 16.53
N TRP A 106 3.44 3.05 16.24
CA TRP A 106 4.64 3.87 16.08
C TRP A 106 4.71 4.97 17.14
N THR A 107 5.94 5.41 17.43
CA THR A 107 6.19 6.66 18.17
C THR A 107 7.25 7.48 17.47
N GLU A 108 7.14 8.80 17.56
CA GLU A 108 8.17 9.71 17.04
C GLU A 108 9.48 9.58 17.84
N ARG A 109 10.60 9.49 17.13
CA ARG A 109 11.94 9.57 17.73
C ARG A 109 12.45 11.01 17.68
N PRO A 110 13.16 11.51 18.71
CA PRO A 110 13.73 12.85 18.68
C PRO A 110 14.61 13.08 17.45
N ARG A 111 14.37 14.20 16.76
CA ARG A 111 15.21 14.64 15.64
C ARG A 111 16.54 15.17 16.18
N ARG A 112 17.64 14.54 15.77
CA ARG A 112 19.00 15.03 16.07
C ARG A 112 19.53 16.03 15.04
N TRP A 113 18.92 16.10 13.86
CA TRP A 113 19.35 16.92 12.73
C TRP A 113 18.16 17.38 11.89
N VAL A 114 18.36 18.39 11.04
CA VAL A 114 17.40 18.79 9.99
C VAL A 114 17.23 17.64 9.01
N GLY A 115 15.99 17.27 8.70
CA GLY A 115 15.66 16.13 7.84
C GLY A 115 14.35 15.47 8.27
N ARG A 116 13.97 14.36 7.64
CA ARG A 116 12.69 13.67 7.90
C ARG A 116 12.58 13.17 9.34
N GLN A 117 11.34 13.22 9.85
CA GLN A 117 10.97 12.70 11.16
C GLN A 117 11.20 11.18 11.22
N PRO A 118 12.07 10.68 12.11
CA PRO A 118 12.19 9.24 12.35
C PRO A 118 11.11 8.75 13.32
N TYR A 119 10.70 7.49 13.15
CA TYR A 119 9.74 6.78 13.97
C TYR A 119 10.39 5.51 14.54
N VAL A 120 9.88 5.07 15.69
CA VAL A 120 10.14 3.73 16.24
C VAL A 120 8.94 2.87 15.88
N ASP A 121 9.19 1.78 15.17
CA ASP A 121 8.19 0.75 14.92
C ASP A 121 8.16 -0.26 16.08
N HIS A 122 7.10 -0.21 16.89
CA HIS A 122 6.92 -1.16 18.00
C HIS A 122 6.44 -2.53 17.53
N ARG A 123 6.27 -2.72 16.21
CA ARG A 123 5.93 -3.98 15.56
C ARG A 123 7.05 -4.45 14.61
N SER A 124 8.29 -4.06 14.89
CA SER A 124 9.47 -4.37 14.07
C SER A 124 9.67 -5.87 13.81
N GLU A 125 9.32 -6.76 14.75
CA GLU A 125 9.35 -8.21 14.53
C GLU A 125 8.37 -8.69 13.44
N ARG A 126 7.21 -8.05 13.33
CA ARG A 126 6.27 -8.30 12.23
C ARG A 126 6.82 -7.74 10.93
N THR A 127 7.32 -6.51 10.93
CA THR A 127 7.92 -5.89 9.75
C THR A 127 9.07 -6.73 9.20
N ALA A 128 9.93 -7.28 10.05
CA ALA A 128 10.98 -8.23 9.64
C ALA A 128 10.41 -9.51 9.00
N ARG A 129 9.33 -10.09 9.55
CA ARG A 129 8.64 -11.24 8.92
C ARG A 129 8.04 -10.90 7.56
N ASP A 130 7.57 -9.66 7.38
CA ASP A 130 7.02 -9.15 6.13
C ASP A 130 8.13 -8.96 5.08
N GLU A 131 9.32 -8.48 5.48
CA GLU A 131 10.51 -8.39 4.61
C GLU A 131 10.96 -9.78 4.10
N GLU A 132 10.73 -10.83 4.88
CA GLU A 132 11.08 -12.23 4.56
C GLU A 132 10.01 -12.95 3.71
N LEU A 133 8.87 -12.32 3.38
CA LEU A 133 7.83 -12.94 2.56
C LEU A 133 8.33 -13.58 1.26
N PRO A 134 9.28 -12.98 0.50
CA PRO A 134 9.79 -13.60 -0.72
C PRO A 134 10.50 -14.95 -0.50
N GLN A 135 11.09 -15.16 0.67
CA GLN A 135 11.75 -16.43 1.01
C GLN A 135 10.74 -17.55 1.27
N ARG A 136 9.49 -17.18 1.52
CA ARG A 136 8.38 -18.09 1.86
C ARG A 136 7.34 -18.18 0.74
N VAL A 137 7.64 -17.66 -0.45
CA VAL A 137 6.66 -17.51 -1.54
C VAL A 137 5.91 -18.81 -1.87
N ALA A 138 6.63 -19.95 -1.93
CA ALA A 138 6.05 -21.26 -2.24
C ALA A 138 5.08 -21.78 -1.15
N SER A 139 5.20 -21.29 0.08
CA SER A 139 4.36 -21.68 1.23
C SER A 139 3.34 -20.62 1.63
N LEU A 140 3.23 -19.51 0.90
CA LEU A 140 2.20 -18.49 1.17
C LEU A 140 0.81 -19.07 0.96
N ARG A 141 -0.06 -18.81 1.93
CA ARG A 141 -1.47 -19.24 1.94
C ARG A 141 -2.43 -18.12 2.36
N ASP A 142 -1.94 -17.10 3.05
CA ASP A 142 -2.75 -15.95 3.45
C ASP A 142 -2.84 -14.93 2.29
N PRO A 143 -4.07 -14.59 1.83
CA PRO A 143 -4.28 -13.55 0.84
C PRO A 143 -3.65 -12.20 1.19
N ARG A 144 -3.58 -11.83 2.48
CA ARG A 144 -2.95 -10.56 2.91
C ARG A 144 -1.45 -10.59 2.71
N ASP A 145 -0.79 -11.68 3.09
CA ASP A 145 0.64 -11.87 2.89
C ASP A 145 0.98 -11.84 1.39
N ALA A 146 0.18 -12.53 0.57
CA ALA A 146 0.36 -12.54 -0.88
C ALA A 146 0.15 -11.14 -1.49
N ALA A 147 -0.87 -10.41 -1.07
CA ALA A 147 -1.12 -9.06 -1.57
C ALA A 147 -0.02 -8.08 -1.15
N LEU A 148 0.44 -8.15 0.10
CA LEU A 148 1.56 -7.37 0.60
C LEU A 148 2.83 -7.64 -0.21
N LEU A 149 3.17 -8.93 -0.43
CA LEU A 149 4.28 -9.34 -1.28
C LEU A 149 4.16 -8.71 -2.67
N CYS A 150 3.03 -8.92 -3.35
CA CYS A 150 2.81 -8.47 -4.73
C CYS A 150 2.91 -6.94 -4.88
N ILE A 151 2.45 -6.17 -3.88
CA ILE A 151 2.47 -4.70 -3.90
C ILE A 151 3.83 -4.14 -3.47
N ALA A 152 4.47 -4.72 -2.45
CA ALA A 152 5.73 -4.22 -1.90
C ALA A 152 6.95 -4.53 -2.78
N TRP A 153 6.91 -5.64 -3.53
CA TRP A 153 8.06 -6.08 -4.33
C TRP A 153 8.42 -5.13 -5.47
N PRO A 154 7.47 -4.62 -6.29
CA PRO A 154 7.77 -3.65 -7.35
C PRO A 154 8.26 -2.31 -6.81
N LEU A 155 7.96 -1.98 -5.55
CA LEU A 155 8.44 -0.78 -4.88
C LEU A 155 9.91 -0.93 -4.44
N GLY A 156 10.35 -2.17 -4.18
CA GLY A 156 11.68 -2.48 -3.65
C GLY A 156 11.75 -2.26 -2.13
N LEU A 157 10.63 -2.51 -1.45
CA LEU A 157 10.53 -2.42 0.02
C LEU A 157 10.87 -3.75 0.71
N LEU A 158 10.98 -4.82 -0.07
CA LEU A 158 11.45 -6.12 0.40
C LEU A 158 12.98 -6.11 0.27
N GLY A 159 13.71 -6.73 1.19
CA GLY A 159 15.19 -6.70 1.28
C GLY A 159 15.95 -7.37 0.12
N MET A 160 15.41 -7.31 -1.10
CA MET A 160 15.87 -7.97 -2.31
C MET A 160 15.59 -7.11 -3.55
N PRO A 161 16.14 -7.46 -4.72
CA PRO A 161 15.87 -6.73 -5.95
C PRO A 161 14.38 -6.66 -6.29
N ARG A 162 13.97 -5.53 -6.86
CA ARG A 162 12.62 -5.32 -7.40
C ARG A 162 12.31 -6.39 -8.43
N THR A 163 11.12 -6.95 -8.36
CA THR A 163 10.55 -7.82 -9.39
C THR A 163 9.05 -7.60 -9.48
N PHE A 164 8.42 -8.26 -10.45
CA PHE A 164 6.96 -8.33 -10.57
C PHE A 164 6.45 -9.68 -10.07
N PRO A 165 5.26 -9.70 -9.45
CA PRO A 165 4.66 -10.94 -9.02
C PRO A 165 4.34 -11.84 -10.22
N GLU A 166 4.59 -13.13 -10.06
CA GLU A 166 4.18 -14.20 -10.97
C GLU A 166 2.71 -14.58 -10.74
N ASP A 167 2.12 -15.30 -11.70
CA ASP A 167 0.69 -15.68 -11.69
C ASP A 167 0.30 -16.47 -10.43
N GLU A 168 1.17 -17.34 -9.93
CA GLU A 168 0.93 -18.15 -8.73
C GLU A 168 0.79 -17.27 -7.46
N GLN A 169 1.58 -16.20 -7.37
CA GLN A 169 1.52 -15.25 -6.25
C GLN A 169 0.25 -14.41 -6.31
N LEU A 170 -0.11 -13.95 -7.51
CA LEU A 170 -1.37 -13.24 -7.76
C LEU A 170 -2.58 -14.12 -7.46
N ALA A 171 -2.57 -15.40 -7.85
CA ALA A 171 -3.62 -16.36 -7.54
C ALA A 171 -3.85 -16.52 -6.03
N THR A 172 -2.78 -16.47 -5.23
CA THR A 172 -2.85 -16.60 -3.76
C THR A 172 -3.54 -15.42 -3.08
N THR A 173 -3.63 -14.26 -3.74
CA THR A 173 -4.38 -13.10 -3.23
C THR A 173 -5.91 -13.28 -3.24
N GLY A 174 -6.39 -14.37 -3.85
CA GLY A 174 -7.79 -14.79 -3.81
C GLY A 174 -8.74 -13.74 -4.40
N PRO A 175 -9.81 -13.34 -3.70
CA PRO A 175 -10.80 -12.40 -4.23
C PRO A 175 -10.21 -11.01 -4.52
N ALA A 176 -9.07 -10.66 -3.91
CA ALA A 176 -8.40 -9.38 -4.13
C ALA A 176 -7.50 -9.35 -5.37
N ARG A 177 -7.37 -10.46 -6.11
CA ARG A 177 -6.45 -10.59 -7.25
C ARG A 177 -6.57 -9.45 -8.26
N TRP A 178 -7.78 -9.12 -8.68
CA TRP A 178 -8.02 -8.07 -9.67
C TRP A 178 -7.56 -6.68 -9.20
N VAL A 179 -7.68 -6.37 -7.89
CA VAL A 179 -7.17 -5.12 -7.31
C VAL A 179 -5.65 -5.13 -7.24
N VAL A 180 -5.05 -6.25 -6.85
CA VAL A 180 -3.59 -6.38 -6.78
C VAL A 180 -2.98 -6.22 -8.16
N GLU A 181 -3.54 -6.89 -9.18
CA GLU A 181 -3.12 -6.76 -10.58
C GLU A 181 -3.21 -5.31 -11.07
N LEU A 182 -4.35 -4.65 -10.85
CA LEU A 182 -4.53 -3.24 -11.21
C LEU A 182 -3.52 -2.32 -10.50
N THR A 183 -3.30 -2.55 -9.21
CA THR A 183 -2.35 -1.76 -8.41
C THR A 183 -0.92 -1.92 -8.93
N VAL A 184 -0.50 -3.16 -9.20
CA VAL A 184 0.84 -3.46 -9.71
C VAL A 184 1.05 -2.87 -11.12
N ASP A 185 0.04 -2.97 -12.01
CA ASP A 185 0.07 -2.32 -13.34
C ASP A 185 0.25 -0.81 -13.21
N LEU A 186 -0.52 -0.16 -12.35
CA LEU A 186 -0.44 1.28 -12.13
C LEU A 186 0.89 1.72 -11.55
N VAL A 187 1.40 1.01 -10.53
CA VAL A 187 2.73 1.24 -9.95
C VAL A 187 3.81 1.10 -11.03
N HIS A 188 3.74 0.05 -11.85
CA HIS A 188 4.70 -0.16 -12.93
C HIS A 188 4.70 0.99 -13.94
N ARG A 189 3.52 1.39 -14.43
CA ARG A 189 3.36 2.49 -15.38
C ARG A 189 3.84 3.82 -14.82
N ALA A 190 3.51 4.11 -13.55
CA ALA A 190 3.95 5.34 -12.89
C ALA A 190 5.48 5.42 -12.81
N ARG A 191 6.16 4.30 -12.51
CA ARG A 191 7.62 4.23 -12.53
C ARG A 191 8.20 4.48 -13.91
N ILE A 192 7.69 3.80 -14.95
CA ILE A 192 8.16 4.00 -16.34
C ILE A 192 7.94 5.44 -16.79
N GLY A 193 6.73 5.99 -16.57
CA GLY A 193 6.39 7.35 -16.93
C GLY A 193 7.28 8.39 -16.25
N TRP A 194 7.63 8.17 -14.97
CA TRP A 194 8.59 9.01 -14.26
C TRP A 194 10.01 8.90 -14.83
N PHE A 195 10.48 7.69 -15.16
CA PHE A 195 11.79 7.52 -15.80
C PHE A 195 11.87 8.22 -17.16
N LEU A 196 10.82 8.13 -17.98
CA LEU A 196 10.76 8.79 -19.28
C LEU A 196 10.64 10.32 -19.15
N GLY A 197 9.79 10.82 -18.24
CA GLY A 197 9.67 12.25 -17.96
C GLY A 197 10.93 12.86 -17.33
N ALA A 198 11.67 12.10 -16.52
CA ALA A 198 12.96 12.54 -15.98
C ALA A 198 14.07 12.55 -17.05
N ALA A 199 14.05 11.59 -17.99
CA ALA A 199 14.97 11.58 -19.14
C ALA A 199 14.74 12.79 -20.07
N ASP A 200 13.49 13.20 -20.28
CA ASP A 200 13.15 14.40 -21.06
C ASP A 200 13.61 15.72 -20.38
N THR A 201 13.78 15.72 -19.06
CA THR A 201 14.34 16.88 -18.32
C THR A 201 15.87 16.93 -18.28
N VAL A 202 16.56 15.89 -18.78
CA VAL A 202 18.03 15.82 -18.90
C VAL A 202 18.39 15.70 -20.38
N GLY A 203 18.01 16.69 -21.19
CA GLY A 203 18.55 16.90 -22.52
C GLY A 203 20.02 17.37 -22.46
N PRO A 204 20.83 17.13 -23.52
CA PRO A 204 22.29 17.20 -23.44
C PRO A 204 22.75 18.62 -23.14
N GLY A 205 23.56 18.78 -22.10
CA GLY A 205 24.39 19.96 -21.89
C GLY A 205 25.58 19.99 -22.85
#